data_AF-A0A3D4ZP77-F1
#
_entry.id   AF-A0A3D4ZP77-F1
#
_cell.length_a   1.000
_cell.length_b   1.000
_cell.length_c   1.000
_cell.angle_alpha   90.00
_cell.angle_beta   90.00
_cell.angle_gamma   90.00
#
_symmetry.space_group_name_H-M   'P 1'
#
loop_
_entity.id
_entity.type
_entity.pdbx_description
1 polymer ?
#
loop_
_entity_poly.entity_id
_entity_poly.type
_entity_poly.pdbx_seq_one_letter_code
_entity_poly.pdbx_strand_id
1 'polypeptide(L)'
;MITDMERIGDQAADIAEIISLANLKASDKTIHIGEMAKATIKMVMDSVDAFVKRDLDAAQAVVAYDDVVDQLFDTVKKELIELIASGHADAEYAVDLLMIAKYFERIGDHAANIAEWVEFSITGVHEKLRPEGFQRTEEQREEK
;
A
#
# COMPACT_ATOMS: atom_id res chain seq x y z
N MET A 1 -12.31 -7.23 -1.13
CA MET A 1 -12.18 -6.77 -2.54
C MET A 1 -13.02 -5.54 -2.87
N ILE A 2 -14.36 -5.58 -2.95
CA ILE A 2 -15.15 -4.37 -3.31
C ILE A 2 -14.93 -3.24 -2.30
N THR A 3 -14.96 -3.57 -1.01
CA THR A 3 -14.68 -2.61 0.07
C THR A 3 -13.26 -2.06 -0.03
N ASP A 4 -12.25 -2.90 -0.25
CA ASP A 4 -10.87 -2.42 -0.40
C ASP A 4 -10.71 -1.45 -1.58
N MET A 5 -11.38 -1.72 -2.70
CA MET A 5 -11.36 -0.83 -3.87
C MET A 5 -12.01 0.53 -3.57
N GLU A 6 -13.12 0.53 -2.83
CA GLU A 6 -13.75 1.78 -2.39
C GLU A 6 -12.84 2.58 -1.46
N ARG A 7 -12.19 1.90 -0.49
CA ARG A 7 -11.23 2.55 0.41
C ARG A 7 -10.02 3.13 -0.30
N ILE A 8 -9.51 2.46 -1.33
CA ILE A 8 -8.44 2.99 -2.19
C ILE A 8 -8.92 4.29 -2.86
N GLY A 9 -10.15 4.31 -3.37
CA GLY A 9 -10.76 5.49 -3.98
C GLY A 9 -10.91 6.66 -2.99
N ASP A 10 -11.41 6.40 -1.79
CA ASP A 10 -11.55 7.41 -0.73
C ASP A 10 -10.19 8.03 -0.36
N GLN A 11 -9.18 7.19 -0.14
CA GLN A 11 -7.85 7.66 0.24
C GLN A 11 -7.17 8.44 -0.89
N ALA A 12 -7.39 8.05 -2.14
CA ALA A 12 -6.93 8.83 -3.29
C ALA A 12 -7.63 10.20 -3.37
N ALA A 13 -8.91 10.28 -3.01
CA ALA A 13 -9.65 11.54 -2.94
C ALA A 13 -9.12 12.44 -1.80
N ASP A 14 -8.87 11.88 -0.61
CA ASP A 14 -8.28 12.61 0.52
C ASP A 14 -6.90 13.21 0.15
N ILE A 15 -6.04 12.45 -0.55
CA ILE A 15 -4.75 12.94 -1.06
C ILE A 15 -4.96 14.13 -2.01
N ALA A 16 -5.91 14.02 -2.95
CA ALA A 16 -6.20 15.09 -3.90
C ALA A 16 -6.74 16.35 -3.21
N GLU A 17 -7.55 16.20 -2.17
CA GLU A 17 -8.06 17.29 -1.35
C GLU A 17 -6.92 18.02 -0.63
N ILE A 18 -6.01 17.28 0.04
CA ILE A 18 -4.85 17.87 0.73
C ILE A 18 -3.97 18.66 -0.25
N ILE A 19 -3.61 18.06 -1.38
CA ILE A 19 -2.76 18.73 -2.39
C ILE A 19 -3.40 20.05 -2.85
N SER A 20 -4.72 20.06 -3.03
CA SER A 20 -5.48 21.22 -3.50
C SER A 20 -5.57 22.32 -2.44
N LEU A 21 -5.86 21.96 -1.18
CA LEU A 21 -6.05 22.91 -0.08
C LEU A 21 -4.73 23.49 0.41
N ALA A 22 -3.70 22.67 0.56
CA ALA A 22 -2.38 23.09 1.04
C ALA A 22 -1.50 23.69 -0.06
N ASN A 23 -2.00 23.77 -1.31
CA ASN A 23 -1.28 24.32 -2.47
C ASN A 23 0.13 23.73 -2.62
N LEU A 24 0.24 22.42 -2.37
CA LEU A 24 1.51 21.72 -2.35
C LEU A 24 2.10 21.69 -3.75
N LYS A 25 3.39 22.03 -3.86
CA LYS A 25 4.15 21.92 -5.11
C LYS A 25 5.22 20.84 -4.95
N ALA A 26 5.39 20.06 -6.01
CA ALA A 26 6.50 19.13 -6.10
C ALA A 26 7.83 19.89 -5.93
N SER A 27 8.74 19.33 -5.14
CA SER A 27 10.09 19.85 -4.95
C SER A 27 11.08 18.70 -4.79
N ASP A 28 12.37 18.98 -4.83
CA ASP A 28 13.40 17.97 -4.56
C ASP A 28 13.30 17.36 -3.14
N LYS A 29 12.57 18.02 -2.22
CA LYS A 29 12.29 17.50 -0.88
C LYS A 29 11.16 16.45 -0.84
N THR A 30 10.50 16.17 -1.97
CA THR A 30 9.38 15.22 -2.05
C THR A 30 9.70 13.99 -2.90
N ILE A 31 10.99 13.67 -3.09
CA ILE A 31 11.43 12.55 -3.94
C ILE A 31 10.85 11.22 -3.45
N HIS A 32 11.04 10.87 -2.17
CA HIS A 32 10.57 9.60 -1.61
C HIS A 32 9.04 9.49 -1.54
N ILE A 33 8.31 10.62 -1.40
CA ILE A 33 6.85 10.63 -1.55
C ILE A 33 6.45 10.26 -2.99
N GLY A 34 7.15 10.78 -3.99
CA GLY A 34 6.92 10.43 -5.39
C GLY A 34 7.25 8.96 -5.69
N GLU A 35 8.27 8.40 -5.05
CA GLU A 35 8.60 6.98 -5.14
C GLU A 35 7.54 6.11 -4.46
N MET A 36 7.07 6.52 -3.27
CA MET A 36 5.98 5.87 -2.55
C MET A 36 4.71 5.85 -3.39
N ALA A 37 4.33 6.97 -4.00
CA ALA A 37 3.18 7.04 -4.90
C ALA A 37 3.29 6.02 -6.06
N LYS A 38 4.46 5.91 -6.70
CA LYS A 38 4.69 4.95 -7.79
C LYS A 38 4.58 3.50 -7.30
N ALA A 39 5.17 3.21 -6.13
CA ALA A 39 5.12 1.89 -5.52
C ALA A 39 3.67 1.49 -5.18
N THR A 40 2.93 2.37 -4.52
CA THR A 40 1.51 2.16 -4.18
C THR A 40 0.64 1.99 -5.43
N ILE A 41 0.82 2.81 -6.47
CA ILE A 41 0.08 2.67 -7.74
C ILE A 41 0.37 1.32 -8.39
N LYS A 42 1.63 0.87 -8.37
CA LYS A 42 2.02 -0.46 -8.85
C LYS A 42 1.28 -1.56 -8.11
N MET A 43 1.23 -1.52 -6.78
CA MET A 43 0.51 -2.53 -5.98
C MET A 43 -0.98 -2.60 -6.35
N VAL A 44 -1.64 -1.45 -6.51
CA VAL A 44 -3.05 -1.41 -6.90
C VAL A 44 -3.25 -2.04 -8.27
N MET A 45 -2.44 -1.69 -9.27
CA MET A 45 -2.55 -2.27 -10.61
C MET A 45 -2.29 -3.79 -10.58
N ASP A 46 -1.22 -4.21 -9.92
CA ASP A 46 -0.80 -5.62 -9.88
C ASP A 46 -1.82 -6.48 -9.11
N SER A 47 -2.42 -5.98 -8.03
CA SER A 47 -3.46 -6.70 -7.26
C SER A 47 -4.73 -6.94 -8.10
N VAL A 48 -5.12 -5.95 -8.90
CA VAL A 48 -6.26 -6.07 -9.83
C VAL A 48 -5.93 -7.03 -10.95
N ASP A 49 -4.72 -6.94 -11.51
CA ASP A 49 -4.25 -7.83 -12.56
C ASP A 49 -4.20 -9.30 -12.09
N ALA A 50 -3.68 -9.54 -10.88
CA ALA A 50 -3.65 -10.85 -10.26
C ALA A 50 -5.07 -11.42 -10.08
N PHE A 51 -6.02 -10.58 -9.64
CA PHE A 51 -7.42 -10.97 -9.51
C PHE A 51 -8.06 -11.36 -10.85
N VAL A 52 -7.91 -10.51 -11.88
CA VAL A 52 -8.51 -10.75 -13.21
C VAL A 52 -7.95 -12.01 -13.86
N LYS A 53 -6.63 -12.24 -13.73
CA LYS A 53 -5.93 -13.38 -14.33
C LYS A 53 -5.99 -14.64 -13.47
N ARG A 54 -6.49 -14.55 -12.22
CA ARG A 54 -6.40 -15.61 -11.20
C ARG A 54 -4.96 -16.11 -11.03
N ASP A 55 -4.03 -15.16 -10.95
CA ASP A 55 -2.60 -15.43 -10.90
C ASP A 55 -2.12 -15.42 -9.45
N LEU A 56 -1.81 -16.61 -8.92
CA LEU A 56 -1.37 -16.81 -7.54
C LEU A 56 0.01 -16.18 -7.29
N ASP A 57 0.95 -16.34 -8.23
CA ASP A 57 2.31 -15.85 -8.06
C ASP A 57 2.33 -14.32 -8.09
N ALA A 58 1.52 -13.71 -8.97
CA ALA A 58 1.34 -12.26 -8.99
C ALA A 58 0.72 -11.73 -7.69
N ALA A 59 -0.28 -12.42 -7.13
CA ALA A 59 -0.89 -12.04 -5.85
C ALA A 59 0.13 -12.09 -4.71
N GLN A 60 0.89 -13.17 -4.59
CA GLN A 60 1.93 -13.30 -3.56
C GLN A 60 3.03 -12.25 -3.73
N ALA A 61 3.39 -11.89 -4.97
CA ALA A 61 4.33 -10.81 -5.24
C ALA A 61 3.82 -9.44 -4.76
N VAL A 62 2.51 -9.16 -4.87
CA VAL A 62 1.92 -7.92 -4.33
C VAL A 62 2.02 -7.89 -2.81
N VAL A 63 1.65 -8.98 -2.13
CA VAL A 63 1.72 -9.06 -0.67
C VAL A 63 3.16 -8.83 -0.18
N ALA A 64 4.15 -9.42 -0.85
CA ALA A 64 5.56 -9.19 -0.50
C ALA A 64 6.06 -7.78 -0.84
N TYR A 65 5.46 -7.12 -1.84
CA TYR A 65 5.87 -5.77 -2.25
C TYR A 65 5.36 -4.67 -1.31
N ASP A 66 4.38 -4.96 -0.45
CA ASP A 66 3.88 -4.06 0.59
C ASP A 66 5.00 -3.55 1.51
N ASP A 67 5.98 -4.40 1.83
CA ASP A 67 7.19 -4.05 2.59
C ASP A 67 7.95 -2.85 1.99
N VAL A 68 7.88 -2.64 0.67
CA VAL A 68 8.52 -1.51 -0.02
C VAL A 68 7.79 -0.20 0.31
N VAL A 69 6.46 -0.22 0.34
CA VAL A 69 5.64 0.95 0.69
C VAL A 69 5.83 1.30 2.17
N ASP A 70 5.88 0.30 3.06
CA ASP A 70 6.16 0.50 4.48
C ASP A 70 7.53 1.14 4.74
N GLN A 71 8.57 0.65 4.05
CA GLN A 71 9.91 1.22 4.17
C GLN A 71 9.98 2.66 3.64
N LEU A 72 9.25 2.97 2.56
CA LEU A 72 9.15 4.32 2.02
C LEU A 72 8.39 5.24 2.99
N PHE A 73 7.31 4.76 3.61
CA PHE A 73 6.59 5.51 4.64
C PHE A 73 7.51 5.89 5.81
N ASP A 74 8.29 4.92 6.32
CA ASP A 74 9.25 5.15 7.41
C ASP A 74 10.35 6.14 7.02
N THR A 75 10.80 6.09 5.77
CA THR A 75 11.79 7.02 5.22
C THR A 75 11.21 8.43 5.17
N VAL A 76 10.07 8.62 4.53
CA VAL A 76 9.37 9.90 4.43
C VAL A 76 9.10 10.50 5.81
N LYS A 77 8.61 9.68 6.75
CA LYS A 77 8.35 10.12 8.14
C LYS A 77 9.62 10.69 8.80
N LYS A 78 10.77 10.03 8.65
CA LYS A 78 12.05 10.51 9.19
C LYS A 78 12.47 11.84 8.55
N GLU A 79 12.37 11.94 7.23
CA GLU A 79 12.70 13.17 6.50
C GLU A 79 11.84 14.36 6.94
N LEU A 80 10.54 14.13 7.15
CA LEU A 80 9.62 15.17 7.64
C LEU A 80 9.96 15.60 9.08
N ILE A 81 10.33 14.66 9.96
CA ILE A 81 10.81 14.98 11.31
C ILE A 81 12.07 15.86 11.26
N GLU A 82 13.03 15.51 10.41
CA GLU A 82 14.27 16.30 10.24
C GLU A 82 13.98 17.68 9.64
N LEU A 83 13.04 17.77 8.70
CA LEU A 83 12.62 19.01 8.07
C LEU A 83 12.00 19.97 9.10
N ILE A 84 11.14 19.47 10.00
CA ILE A 84 10.56 20.23 11.11
C ILE A 84 11.66 20.64 12.10
N ALA A 85 12.49 19.69 12.54
CA ALA A 85 13.53 19.93 13.56
C ALA A 85 14.57 20.97 13.12
N SER A 86 14.85 21.03 11.82
CA SER A 86 15.82 21.96 11.24
C SER A 86 15.23 23.36 10.93
N GLY A 87 13.91 23.55 11.09
CA GLY A 87 13.22 24.82 10.81
C GLY A 87 13.12 25.18 9.32
N HIS A 88 13.37 24.21 8.43
CA HIS A 88 13.40 24.42 6.97
C HIS A 88 12.04 24.29 6.28
N ALA A 89 10.98 24.00 7.02
CA ALA A 89 9.60 24.03 6.53
C ALA A 89 8.61 24.43 7.62
N ASP A 90 7.45 24.89 7.19
CA ASP A 90 6.28 25.05 8.04
C ASP A 90 5.86 23.68 8.59
N ALA A 91 5.48 23.64 9.86
CA ALA A 91 4.98 22.44 10.50
C ALA A 91 3.68 21.96 9.84
N GLU A 92 2.83 22.88 9.37
CA GLU A 92 1.60 22.54 8.64
C GLU A 92 1.92 21.78 7.35
N TYR A 93 2.87 22.29 6.55
CA TYR A 93 3.34 21.63 5.33
C TYR A 93 3.85 20.21 5.58
N ALA A 94 4.64 20.01 6.65
CA ALA A 94 5.18 18.70 6.97
C ALA A 94 4.09 17.71 7.44
N VAL A 95 3.06 18.20 8.15
CA VAL A 95 1.91 17.40 8.56
C VAL A 95 1.06 16.99 7.35
N ASP A 96 0.81 17.89 6.41
CA ASP A 96 0.07 17.59 5.18
C ASP A 96 0.76 16.49 4.36
N LEU A 97 2.09 16.58 4.20
CA LEU A 97 2.88 15.54 3.54
C LEU A 97 2.86 14.21 4.30
N LEU A 98 2.90 14.24 5.64
CA LEU A 98 2.80 13.02 6.45
C LEU A 98 1.44 12.34 6.25
N MET A 99 0.36 13.12 6.17
CA MET A 99 -0.97 12.60 5.91
C MET A 99 -1.06 11.95 4.53
N ILE A 100 -0.51 12.59 3.49
CA ILE A 100 -0.42 12.00 2.14
C ILE A 100 0.35 10.68 2.17
N ALA A 101 1.52 10.64 2.84
CA ALA A 101 2.31 9.41 2.97
C ALA A 101 1.52 8.31 3.70
N LYS A 102 0.80 8.67 4.77
CA LYS A 102 -0.04 7.70 5.49
C LYS A 102 -1.18 7.17 4.61
N TYR A 103 -1.77 7.99 3.76
CA TYR A 103 -2.78 7.50 2.82
C TYR A 103 -2.21 6.58 1.74
N PHE A 104 -0.99 6.83 1.25
CA PHE A 104 -0.32 5.88 0.36
C PHE A 104 -0.05 4.52 1.01
N GLU A 105 0.35 4.49 2.29
CA GLU A 105 0.53 3.23 3.03
C GLU A 105 -0.80 2.49 3.17
N ARG A 106 -1.88 3.18 3.54
CA ARG A 106 -3.21 2.55 3.64
C ARG A 106 -3.72 2.02 2.29
N ILE A 107 -3.42 2.70 1.19
CA ILE A 107 -3.75 2.20 -0.15
C ILE A 107 -2.94 0.92 -0.45
N GLY A 108 -1.66 0.88 -0.04
CA GLY A 108 -0.81 -0.32 -0.09
C GLY A 108 -1.42 -1.50 0.66
N ASP A 109 -1.80 -1.29 1.93
CA ASP A 109 -2.51 -2.28 2.77
C ASP A 109 -3.76 -2.83 2.06
N HIS A 110 -4.59 -1.96 1.48
CA HIS A 110 -5.80 -2.38 0.77
C HIS A 110 -5.47 -3.18 -0.50
N ALA A 111 -4.41 -2.84 -1.22
CA ALA A 111 -3.95 -3.62 -2.37
C ALA A 111 -3.42 -5.00 -1.95
N ALA A 112 -2.66 -5.08 -0.85
CA ALA A 112 -2.22 -6.34 -0.26
C ALA A 112 -3.41 -7.21 0.16
N ASN A 113 -4.42 -6.63 0.83
CA ASN A 113 -5.65 -7.35 1.18
C ASN A 113 -6.38 -7.90 -0.07
N ILE A 114 -6.46 -7.13 -1.16
CA ILE A 114 -7.02 -7.64 -2.43
C ILE A 114 -6.24 -8.87 -2.89
N ALA A 115 -4.92 -8.81 -2.90
CA ALA A 115 -4.07 -9.93 -3.31
C ALA A 115 -4.21 -11.16 -2.39
N GLU A 116 -4.35 -10.98 -1.08
CA GLU A 116 -4.64 -12.07 -0.14
C GLU A 116 -5.99 -12.74 -0.44
N TRP A 117 -7.01 -11.96 -0.83
CA TRP A 117 -8.28 -12.53 -1.28
C TRP A 117 -8.15 -13.32 -2.59
N VAL A 118 -7.26 -12.91 -3.50
CA VAL A 118 -6.93 -13.69 -4.71
C VAL A 118 -6.33 -15.03 -4.32
N GLU A 119 -5.30 -15.04 -3.47
CA GLU A 119 -4.67 -16.27 -2.97
C GLU A 119 -5.68 -17.19 -2.29
N PHE A 120 -6.55 -16.64 -1.42
CA PHE A 120 -7.62 -17.41 -0.79
C PHE A 120 -8.59 -17.99 -1.83
N SER A 121 -8.97 -17.21 -2.85
CA SER A 121 -9.92 -17.66 -3.89
C SER A 121 -9.40 -18.82 -4.73
N ILE A 122 -8.07 -18.95 -4.85
CA ILE A 122 -7.39 -20.01 -5.61
C ILE A 122 -7.11 -21.21 -4.71
N THR A 123 -6.62 -20.96 -3.49
CA THR A 123 -6.02 -22.00 -2.64
C THR A 123 -6.92 -22.46 -1.49
N GLY A 124 -7.99 -21.73 -1.21
CA GLY A 124 -8.84 -21.93 -0.03
C GLY A 124 -8.18 -21.58 1.30
N VAL A 125 -6.97 -20.99 1.30
CA VAL A 125 -6.22 -20.64 2.52
C VAL A 125 -5.92 -19.15 2.55
N HIS A 126 -6.22 -18.53 3.69
CA HIS A 126 -5.88 -17.15 3.97
C HIS A 126 -4.84 -17.16 5.09
N GLU A 127 -3.58 -16.83 4.80
CA GLU A 127 -2.44 -16.99 5.72
C GLU A 127 -2.72 -16.32 7.08
N LYS A 128 -3.18 -15.06 7.07
CA LYS A 128 -3.51 -14.28 8.29
C LYS A 128 -4.67 -14.84 9.13
N LEU A 129 -5.52 -15.71 8.57
CA LEU A 129 -6.68 -16.29 9.26
C LEU A 129 -6.46 -17.77 9.60
N ARG A 130 -5.25 -18.30 9.34
CA ARG A 130 -4.94 -19.70 9.61
C ARG A 130 -4.91 -19.96 11.11
N PRO A 131 -5.67 -20.97 11.61
CA PRO A 131 -5.54 -21.42 12.98
C PRO A 131 -4.13 -21.96 13.25
N GLU A 132 -3.58 -21.69 14.43
CA GLU A 132 -2.30 -22.27 14.85
C GLU A 132 -2.33 -23.80 14.71
N GLY A 133 -1.34 -24.37 14.00
CA GLY A 133 -1.21 -25.81 13.80
C GLY A 133 -1.92 -26.39 12.57
N PHE A 134 -2.57 -25.58 11.72
CA PHE A 134 -3.17 -26.07 10.48
C PHE A 134 -2.11 -26.44 9.44
N GLN A 135 -2.05 -27.72 9.04
CA GLN A 135 -1.22 -28.22 7.94
C GLN A 135 -2.11 -28.68 6.78
N ARG A 136 -1.80 -28.26 5.54
CA ARG A 136 -2.49 -28.76 4.34
C ARG A 136 -2.33 -30.29 4.22
N THR A 137 -3.40 -30.95 3.82
CA THR A 137 -3.34 -32.36 3.41
C THR A 137 -2.59 -32.49 2.08
N GLU A 138 -2.02 -33.67 1.78
CA GLU A 138 -1.29 -33.89 0.52
C GLU A 138 -2.17 -33.67 -0.72
N GLU A 139 -3.46 -33.99 -0.64
CA GLU A 139 -4.45 -33.70 -1.70
C GLU A 139 -4.57 -32.21 -2.03
N GLN A 140 -4.43 -31.31 -1.04
CA GLN A 140 -4.47 -29.85 -1.24
C GLN A 140 -3.14 -29.27 -1.77
N ARG A 141 -2.09 -30.09 -1.84
CA ARG A 141 -0.78 -29.70 -2.39
C ARG A 141 -0.62 -30.13 -3.85
N GLU A 142 -1.35 -31.15 -4.29
CA GLU A 142 -1.23 -31.77 -5.61
C GLU A 142 -2.13 -31.15 -6.70
N GLU A 143 -3.10 -30.29 -6.35
CA GLU A 143 -3.93 -29.55 -7.33
C GLU A 143 -3.24 -28.31 -7.97
N LYS A 144 -1.90 -28.21 -7.87
CA LYS A 144 -1.08 -27.21 -8.59
C LYS A 144 -0.79 -27.64 -10.03
#